data_AF-A0A950HM61-F1
#
_entry.id   AF-A0A950HM61-F1
#
_cell.length_a   1.000
_cell.length_b   1.000
_cell.length_c   1.000
_cell.angle_alpha   90.00
_cell.angle_beta   90.00
_cell.angle_gamma   90.00
#
_symmetry.space_group_name_H-M   'P 1'
#
loop_
_entity.id
_entity.type
_entity.pdbx_description
1 polymer ?
#
loop_
_entity_poly.entity_id
_entity_poly.type
_entity_poly.pdbx_seq_one_letter_code
_entity_poly.pdbx_strand_id
1 'polypeptide(L)'
;MRRAAAIISCLAAGHAASALDAARADGLTRPGMSLPACTCRYKGANVPLGTRVCLSTPEGPRMAECVVELNVTSWRPGKDPCQETSRLLPSAASQTASPL
;
A
#
# COMPACT_ATOMS: atom_id res chain seq x y z
N MET A 1 10.98 -35.34 -65.63
CA MET A 1 10.48 -36.61 -65.07
C MET A 1 11.60 -37.37 -64.37
N ARG A 2 11.71 -37.29 -63.04
CA ARG A 2 12.57 -38.16 -62.21
C ARG A 2 11.95 -38.36 -60.81
N ARG A 3 11.29 -39.52 -60.68
CA ARG A 3 11.07 -40.43 -59.53
C ARG A 3 11.04 -39.89 -58.09
N ALA A 4 9.82 -39.88 -57.56
CA ALA A 4 9.31 -40.37 -56.26
C ALA A 4 10.25 -40.66 -55.07
N ALA A 5 9.88 -40.02 -53.95
CA ALA A 5 9.68 -40.53 -52.58
C ALA A 5 10.72 -41.45 -51.93
N ALA A 6 11.31 -40.95 -50.84
CA ALA A 6 11.73 -41.75 -49.70
C ALA A 6 11.16 -41.12 -48.42
N ILE A 7 10.09 -41.74 -47.91
CA ILE A 7 9.50 -41.47 -46.61
C ILE A 7 10.44 -42.12 -45.59
N ILE A 8 11.31 -41.34 -44.95
CA ILE A 8 12.08 -41.80 -43.80
C ILE A 8 11.32 -41.36 -42.56
N SER A 9 10.41 -42.23 -42.14
CA SER A 9 9.87 -42.24 -40.78
C SER A 9 10.97 -42.78 -39.86
N CYS A 10 11.43 -41.96 -38.92
CA CYS A 10 12.21 -42.44 -37.78
C CYS A 10 11.77 -41.69 -36.52
N LEU A 11 10.89 -42.37 -35.78
CA LEU A 11 10.90 -42.53 -34.33
C LEU A 11 10.85 -41.26 -33.48
N ALA A 12 9.71 -41.13 -32.80
CA ALA A 12 9.50 -40.28 -31.64
C ALA A 12 10.58 -40.52 -30.57
N ALA A 13 11.55 -39.61 -30.50
CA ALA A 13 12.25 -39.36 -29.26
C ALA A 13 11.41 -38.35 -28.47
N GLY A 14 10.62 -38.87 -27.55
CA GLY A 14 9.97 -38.06 -26.52
C GLY A 14 11.05 -37.21 -25.84
N HIS A 15 11.03 -35.91 -26.13
CA HIS A 15 11.79 -34.98 -25.33
C HIS A 15 11.04 -34.89 -24.01
N ALA A 16 11.62 -35.53 -23.00
CA ALA A 16 11.21 -35.40 -21.63
C ALA A 16 10.94 -33.92 -21.37
N ALA A 17 9.67 -33.59 -21.10
CA ALA A 17 9.33 -32.31 -20.52
C ALA A 17 10.08 -32.27 -19.19
N SER A 18 11.21 -31.57 -19.17
CA SER A 18 11.87 -31.20 -17.93
C SER A 18 10.94 -30.22 -17.23
N ALA A 19 9.95 -30.78 -16.53
CA ALA A 19 9.30 -30.12 -15.41
C ALA A 19 10.38 -29.98 -14.34
N LEU A 20 11.24 -28.96 -14.50
CA LEU A 20 11.93 -28.37 -13.38
C LEU A 20 10.83 -27.77 -12.53
N ASP A 21 10.44 -28.58 -11.55
CA ASP A 21 9.72 -28.26 -10.34
C ASP A 21 9.70 -26.75 -10.10
N ALA A 22 8.51 -26.16 -10.21
CA ALA A 22 8.23 -24.86 -9.64
C ALA A 22 8.33 -25.03 -8.11
N ALA A 23 9.57 -25.04 -7.61
CA ALA A 23 9.88 -25.07 -6.21
C ALA A 23 9.18 -23.86 -5.57
N ARG A 24 8.24 -24.18 -4.68
CA ARG A 24 7.41 -23.25 -3.94
C ARG A 24 8.24 -22.10 -3.39
N ALA A 25 7.87 -20.87 -3.75
CA ALA A 25 8.34 -19.65 -3.11
C ALA A 25 7.64 -19.42 -1.75
N ASP A 26 7.61 -20.44 -0.88
CA ASP A 26 6.98 -20.37 0.45
C ASP A 26 7.96 -20.90 1.51
N GLY A 27 9.12 -20.25 1.58
CA GLY A 27 10.23 -20.66 2.44
C GLY A 27 10.45 -19.83 3.69
N LEU A 28 9.62 -18.80 3.98
CA LEU A 28 9.86 -17.90 5.13
C LEU A 28 8.61 -17.59 5.98
N THR A 29 7.41 -17.97 5.56
CA THR A 29 6.20 -17.71 6.34
C THR A 29 5.86 -18.93 7.17
N ARG A 30 6.28 -18.94 8.44
CA ARG A 30 5.74 -19.87 9.44
C ARG A 30 4.24 -19.61 9.59
N PRO A 31 3.35 -20.59 9.33
CA PRO A 31 1.93 -20.45 9.58
C PRO A 31 1.71 -20.07 11.05
N GLY A 32 1.04 -18.95 11.30
CA GLY A 32 0.76 -18.44 12.65
C GLY A 32 1.77 -17.44 13.21
N MET A 33 2.76 -16.97 12.44
CA MET A 33 3.62 -15.86 12.85
C MET A 33 3.36 -14.63 11.97
N SER A 34 2.33 -13.85 12.30
CA SER A 34 2.19 -12.50 11.77
C SER A 34 3.22 -11.60 12.43
N LEU A 35 4.06 -10.92 11.64
CA LEU A 35 4.87 -9.83 12.18
C LEU A 35 3.93 -8.80 12.84
N PRO A 36 4.28 -8.26 14.02
CA PRO A 36 3.46 -7.22 14.63
C PRO A 36 3.34 -6.05 13.64
N ALA A 37 2.12 -5.54 13.46
CA ALA A 37 1.89 -4.39 12.59
C ALA A 37 2.71 -3.19 13.11
N CYS A 38 3.57 -2.62 12.27
CA CYS A 38 4.28 -1.39 12.61
C CYS A 38 3.28 -0.23 12.62
N THR A 39 3.09 0.40 13.78
CA THR A 39 2.10 1.46 13.98
C THR A 39 2.63 2.58 14.85
N CYS A 40 2.19 3.80 14.60
CA CYS A 40 2.39 4.94 15.51
C CYS A 40 1.18 5.12 16.43
N ARG A 41 1.39 5.77 17.59
CA ARG A 41 0.30 6.18 18.49
C ARG A 41 -0.22 7.55 18.11
N TYR A 42 -1.53 7.68 17.92
CA TYR A 42 -2.21 8.97 17.72
C TYR A 42 -3.57 8.97 18.39
N LYS A 43 -3.83 9.96 19.27
CA LYS A 43 -5.11 10.14 19.99
C LYS A 43 -5.64 8.84 20.63
N GLY A 44 -4.75 8.02 21.20
CA GLY A 44 -5.08 6.76 21.87
C GLY A 44 -5.20 5.54 20.95
N ALA A 45 -5.13 5.71 19.63
CA ALA A 45 -5.19 4.64 18.64
C ALA A 45 -3.81 4.29 18.09
N ASN A 46 -3.68 3.07 17.56
CA ASN A 46 -2.57 2.65 16.72
C ASN A 46 -2.94 2.92 15.26
N VAL A 47 -2.12 3.66 14.54
CA VAL A 47 -2.33 3.98 13.12
C VAL A 47 -1.18 3.42 12.27
N PRO A 48 -1.45 2.95 11.04
CA PRO A 48 -0.45 2.30 10.21
C PRO A 48 0.64 3.28 9.74
N LEU A 49 1.80 2.72 9.36
CA LEU A 49 2.85 3.46 8.64
C LEU A 49 2.29 4.18 7.41
N GLY A 50 2.86 5.33 7.09
CA GLY A 50 2.42 6.20 6.00
C GLY A 50 1.20 7.06 6.33
N THR A 51 0.53 6.82 7.46
CA THR A 51 -0.58 7.70 7.91
C THR A 51 -0.06 9.11 8.16
N ARG A 52 -0.78 10.11 7.64
CA ARG A 52 -0.52 11.53 7.91
C ARG A 52 -1.53 12.07 8.92
N VAL A 53 -1.05 12.74 9.96
CA VAL A 53 -1.89 13.35 11.01
C VAL A 53 -1.40 14.76 11.35
N CYS A 54 -2.27 15.54 11.97
CA CYS A 54 -1.89 16.84 12.51
C CYS A 54 -1.32 16.67 13.92
N LEU A 55 -0.06 17.04 14.14
CA LEU A 55 0.59 17.03 15.44
C LEU A 55 0.91 18.44 15.92
N SER A 56 0.78 18.66 17.22
CA SER A 56 1.31 19.85 17.88
C SER A 56 2.83 19.77 17.95
N THR A 57 3.53 20.74 17.37
CA THR A 57 4.99 20.90 17.44
C THR A 57 5.33 22.26 18.06
N PRO A 58 6.60 22.53 18.43
CA PRO A 58 7.02 23.84 18.91
C PRO A 58 6.77 24.97 17.90
N GLU A 59 6.80 24.70 16.59
CA GLU A 59 6.48 25.69 15.55
C GLU A 59 4.97 25.79 15.24
N GLY A 60 4.13 25.10 16.02
CA GLY A 60 2.69 25.02 15.84
C GLY A 60 2.22 23.69 15.23
N PRO A 61 0.93 23.56 14.87
CA PRO A 61 0.38 22.34 14.29
C PRO A 61 0.97 22.03 12.91
N ARG A 62 1.61 20.87 12.76
CA ARG A 62 2.24 20.41 11.52
C ARG A 62 1.66 19.09 11.05
N MET A 63 1.61 18.91 9.73
CA MET A 63 1.31 17.61 9.15
C MET A 63 2.51 16.69 9.35
N ALA A 64 2.33 15.55 10.00
CA ALA A 64 3.38 14.57 10.27
C ALA A 64 3.01 13.19 9.71
N GLU A 65 4.00 12.46 9.23
CA GLU A 65 3.83 11.11 8.70
C GLU A 65 4.37 10.07 9.70
N CYS A 66 3.64 8.96 9.86
CA CYS A 66 4.10 7.82 10.63
C CYS A 66 5.15 7.05 9.83
N VAL A 67 6.40 7.05 10.30
CA VAL A 67 7.55 6.42 9.62
C VAL A 67 8.29 5.49 10.57
N VAL A 68 9.21 4.69 10.03
CA VAL A 68 10.23 4.02 10.84
C VAL A 68 11.51 4.84 10.79
N GLU A 69 12.04 5.23 11.94
CA GLU A 69 13.30 5.94 12.09
C GLU A 69 14.13 5.21 13.15
N LEU A 70 15.35 4.79 12.82
CA LEU A 70 16.22 4.02 13.72
C LEU A 70 15.54 2.77 14.35
N ASN A 71 14.81 2.01 13.55
CA ASN A 71 14.09 0.79 13.96
C ASN A 71 12.92 1.01 14.94
N VAL A 72 12.55 2.27 15.21
CA VAL A 72 11.35 2.61 15.98
C VAL A 72 10.35 3.36 15.10
N THR A 73 9.06 3.16 15.37
CA THR A 73 8.02 3.96 14.70
C THR A 73 7.98 5.35 15.31
N SER A 74 8.14 6.36 14.47
CA SER A 74 8.24 7.75 14.86
C SER A 74 7.33 8.62 14.01
N TRP A 75 6.94 9.77 14.57
CA TRP A 75 6.28 10.83 13.83
C TRP A 75 7.32 11.75 13.21
N ARG A 76 7.33 11.88 11.89
CA ARG A 76 8.19 12.82 11.17
C ARG A 76 7.40 14.07 10.78
N PRO A 77 7.60 15.23 11.44
CA PRO A 77 6.93 16.46 11.07
C PRO A 77 7.35 16.94 9.68
N GLY A 78 6.37 17.30 8.86
CA GLY A 78 6.58 17.97 7.59
C GLY A 78 6.62 19.49 7.75
N LYS A 79 6.88 20.17 6.63
CA LYS A 79 6.88 21.64 6.56
C LYS A 79 5.46 22.22 6.43
N ASP A 80 4.51 21.42 5.96
CA ASP A 80 3.15 21.85 5.73
C ASP A 80 2.43 22.11 7.07
N PRO A 81 1.82 23.30 7.27
CA PRO A 81 0.91 23.49 8.39
C PRO A 81 -0.31 22.57 8.24
N CYS A 82 -0.99 22.28 9.36
CA CYS A 82 -2.27 21.58 9.27
C CYS A 82 -3.30 22.43 8.50
N GLN A 83 -4.07 21.79 7.63
CA GLN A 83 -5.17 22.46 6.93
C GLN A 83 -6.31 22.68 7.93
N GLU A 84 -6.54 23.93 8.29
CA GLU A 84 -7.72 24.29 9.07
C GLU A 84 -8.90 24.39 8.11
N THR A 85 -9.72 23.34 8.05
CA THR A 85 -11.04 23.48 7.42
C THR A 85 -11.84 24.44 8.29
N SER A 86 -11.76 25.73 7.98
CA SER A 86 -12.70 26.72 8.47
C SER A 86 -14.07 26.27 8.00
N ARG A 87 -14.85 25.71 8.94
CA ARG A 87 -16.27 25.47 8.70
C ARG A 87 -16.88 26.86 8.50
N LEU A 88 -16.99 27.28 7.24
CA LEU A 88 -17.84 28.40 6.86
C LEU A 88 -19.24 27.99 7.32
N LEU A 89 -19.64 28.45 8.50
CA LEU A 89 -21.03 28.40 8.91
C LEU A 89 -21.80 29.13 7.80
N PRO A 90 -22.77 28.47 7.12
CA PRO A 90 -23.61 29.18 6.18
C PRO A 90 -24.27 30.33 6.95
N SER A 91 -23.96 31.56 6.54
CA SER A 91 -24.59 32.75 7.09
C SER A 91 -26.09 32.60 6.89
N ALA A 92 -26.84 32.49 7.99
CA ALA A 92 -28.29 32.31 7.99
C ALA A 92 -29.07 33.53 7.44
N ALA A 93 -28.41 34.43 6.71
CA ALA A 93 -28.94 35.72 6.25
C ALA A 93 -29.57 35.68 4.85
N SER A 94 -29.61 34.53 4.16
CA SER A 94 -30.21 34.42 2.81
C SER A 94 -31.47 33.54 2.71
N GLN A 95 -32.03 33.09 3.84
CA GLN A 95 -33.29 32.34 3.84
C GLN A 95 -34.48 33.20 4.31
N THR A 96 -34.70 34.33 3.64
CA THR A 96 -35.97 35.04 3.69
C THR A 96 -36.39 35.41 2.28
N ALA A 97 -37.07 34.48 1.60
CA ALA A 97 -37.87 34.75 0.40
C ALA A 97 -39.11 33.84 0.51
N SER A 98 -40.10 34.28 1.30
CA SER A 98 -41.38 34.89 0.89
C SER A 98 -42.51 33.86 0.78
N PRO A 99 -43.64 34.05 1.47
CA PRO A 99 -44.81 33.19 1.36
C PRO A 99 -45.69 33.62 0.17
N LEU A 100 -46.41 32.65 -0.41
CA LEU A 100 -47.58 32.87 -1.25
C LEU A 100 -48.66 31.85 -0.88
#